data_AF-A0A6B3C8G9-F1
#
_entry.id   AF-A0A6B3C8G9-F1
#
_cell.length_a   1.000
_cell.length_b   1.000
_cell.length_c   1.000
_cell.angle_alpha   90.00
_cell.angle_beta   90.00
_cell.angle_gamma   90.00
#
_symmetry.space_group_name_H-M   'P 1'
#
loop_
_entity.id
_entity.type
_entity.pdbx_description
1 polymer ?
#
loop_
_entity_poly.entity_id
_entity_poly.type
_entity_poly.pdbx_seq_one_letter_code
_entity_poly.pdbx_strand_id
1 'polypeptide(L)'
;TPRLYLSGPADALAAVALLFYGTAVGPHLLEGGTGKASALKLSYTSYQKSSRVLAAVAYALADDHGVGEELLAIAQGRSTSYLAETAYFPKVAARSWRWAPEMQEAADALDEAGLPSHLATASALVMERWAGSREQKLDIGEALARLHTAPEA
;
A
#
# COMPACT_ATOMS: atom_id res chain seq x y z
N THR A 1 -17.57 3.10 -7.11
CA THR A 1 -17.75 4.45 -6.53
C THR A 1 -16.74 4.64 -5.41
N PRO A 2 -15.85 5.64 -5.44
CA PRO A 2 -14.94 5.94 -4.33
C PRO A 2 -15.72 6.25 -3.05
N ARG A 3 -15.24 5.74 -1.91
CA ARG A 3 -15.82 5.98 -0.58
C ARG A 3 -14.96 6.98 0.18
N LEU A 4 -15.57 8.04 0.70
CA LEU A 4 -14.92 9.05 1.53
C LEU A 4 -15.28 8.79 2.99
N TYR A 5 -14.32 8.32 3.78
CA TYR A 5 -14.52 8.12 5.22
C TYR A 5 -14.37 9.44 5.96
N LEU A 6 -15.33 9.76 6.83
CA LEU A 6 -15.36 11.01 7.59
C LEU A 6 -15.50 10.72 9.08
N SER A 7 -14.80 11.48 9.93
CA SER A 7 -14.88 11.35 11.39
C SER A 7 -14.69 12.72 12.06
N GLY A 8 -15.52 13.05 13.05
CA GLY A 8 -15.52 14.35 13.71
C GLY A 8 -16.86 14.66 14.38
N PRO A 9 -17.11 15.93 14.75
CA PRO A 9 -18.40 16.38 15.28
C PRO A 9 -19.56 16.11 14.32
N ALA A 10 -20.69 15.62 14.83
CA ALA A 10 -21.79 15.12 14.02
C ALA A 10 -22.42 16.17 13.10
N ASP A 11 -22.52 17.42 13.59
CA ASP A 11 -23.01 18.58 12.84
C ASP A 11 -22.12 18.89 11.62
N ALA A 12 -20.80 18.89 11.82
CA ALA A 12 -19.83 19.09 10.73
C ALA A 12 -19.87 17.93 9.71
N LEU A 13 -19.99 16.69 10.19
CA LEU A 13 -20.06 15.50 9.33
C LEU A 13 -21.26 15.52 8.39
N ALA A 14 -22.44 15.90 8.89
CA ALA A 14 -23.66 16.01 8.09
C ALA A 14 -23.51 17.06 6.99
N ALA A 15 -22.95 18.23 7.31
CA ALA A 15 -22.70 19.29 6.34
C ALA A 15 -21.75 18.85 5.23
N VAL A 16 -20.64 18.17 5.56
CA VAL A 16 -19.69 17.66 4.56
C VAL A 16 -20.32 16.55 3.70
N ALA A 17 -21.09 15.64 4.30
CA ALA A 17 -21.74 14.56 3.55
C ALA A 17 -22.73 15.10 2.49
N LEU A 18 -23.45 16.18 2.81
CA LEU A 18 -24.39 16.84 1.89
C LEU A 18 -23.70 17.38 0.63
N LEU A 19 -22.44 17.83 0.72
CA LEU A 19 -21.67 18.29 -0.45
C LEU A 19 -21.48 17.21 -1.51
N PHE A 20 -21.56 15.94 -1.12
CA PHE A 20 -21.38 14.80 -2.02
C PHE A 20 -22.72 14.15 -2.43
N TYR A 21 -23.86 14.69 -2.01
CA TYR A 21 -25.18 14.16 -2.40
C TYR A 21 -25.37 14.21 -3.92
N GLY A 22 -25.78 13.08 -4.51
CA GLY A 22 -25.95 12.95 -5.97
C GLY A 22 -24.64 12.89 -6.77
N THR A 23 -23.47 12.93 -6.12
CA THR A 23 -22.17 12.79 -6.78
C THR A 23 -21.72 11.32 -6.86
N ALA A 24 -20.62 11.06 -7.57
CA ALA A 24 -19.99 9.75 -7.62
C ALA A 24 -19.11 9.43 -6.40
N VAL A 25 -19.08 10.25 -5.35
CA VAL A 25 -18.35 9.99 -4.11
C VAL A 25 -19.36 9.61 -3.02
N GLY A 26 -19.17 8.45 -2.39
CA GLY A 26 -20.03 7.99 -1.30
C GLY A 26 -19.43 8.36 0.06
N PRO A 27 -19.95 9.37 0.79
CA PRO A 27 -19.51 9.65 2.15
C PRO A 27 -19.89 8.49 3.09
N HIS A 28 -19.01 8.15 4.01
CA HIS A 28 -19.24 7.16 5.06
C HIS A 28 -18.77 7.72 6.40
N LEU A 29 -19.73 7.92 7.30
CA LEU A 29 -19.49 8.52 8.61
C LEU A 29 -19.04 7.46 9.60
N LEU A 30 -17.94 7.71 10.31
CA LEU A 30 -17.45 6.89 11.40
C LEU A 30 -17.83 7.51 12.73
N GLU A 31 -18.34 6.68 13.63
CA GLU A 31 -18.56 7.05 15.03
C GLU A 31 -17.23 7.09 15.80
N GLY A 32 -17.18 7.86 16.89
CA GLY A 32 -16.03 7.86 17.82
C GLY A 32 -15.03 9.01 17.65
N GLY A 33 -15.48 10.16 17.14
CA GLY A 33 -14.75 11.43 17.22
C GLY A 33 -13.66 11.64 16.16
N THR A 34 -12.94 12.75 16.29
CA THR A 34 -11.88 13.17 15.36
C THR A 34 -10.75 12.14 15.30
N GLY A 35 -10.22 11.90 14.10
CA GLY A 35 -9.06 11.03 13.87
C GLY A 35 -9.40 9.59 13.45
N LYS A 36 -10.62 9.10 13.65
CA LYS A 36 -11.02 7.73 13.28
C LYS A 36 -10.85 7.42 11.79
N ALA A 37 -11.21 8.36 10.92
CA ALA A 37 -11.06 8.19 9.47
C ALA A 37 -9.57 8.13 9.07
N SER A 38 -8.73 8.97 9.68
CA SER A 38 -7.28 8.96 9.45
C SER A 38 -6.64 7.67 9.95
N ALA A 39 -7.00 7.23 11.16
CA ALA A 39 -6.54 5.96 11.72
C ALA A 39 -6.93 4.79 10.80
N LEU A 40 -8.19 4.72 10.34
CA LEU A 40 -8.63 3.70 9.39
C LEU A 40 -7.83 3.74 8.07
N LYS A 41 -7.62 4.92 7.50
CA LYS A 41 -6.80 5.11 6.29
C LYS A 41 -5.40 4.56 6.51
N LEU A 42 -4.72 4.95 7.59
CA LEU A 42 -3.34 4.59 7.86
C LEU A 42 -3.19 3.10 8.19
N SER A 43 -4.09 2.53 8.99
CA SER A 43 -4.11 1.09 9.27
C SER A 43 -4.28 0.26 7.98
N TYR A 44 -5.23 0.64 7.12
CA TYR A 44 -5.43 -0.04 5.85
C TYR A 44 -4.26 0.15 4.88
N THR A 45 -3.72 1.37 4.81
CA THR A 45 -2.59 1.73 3.95
C THR A 45 -1.34 0.94 4.31
N SER A 46 -1.03 0.88 5.61
CA SER A 46 0.11 0.13 6.14
C SER A 46 0.01 -1.35 5.78
N TYR A 47 -1.14 -1.98 6.02
CA TYR A 47 -1.35 -3.39 5.67
C TYR A 47 -1.27 -3.64 4.17
N GLN A 48 -2.07 -2.91 3.38
CA GLN A 48 -2.22 -3.16 1.95
C GLN A 48 -0.88 -3.01 1.22
N LYS A 49 -0.16 -1.92 1.48
CA LYS A 49 1.07 -1.61 0.74
C LYS A 49 2.24 -2.46 1.18
N SER A 50 2.44 -2.62 2.50
CA SER A 50 3.51 -3.48 3.02
C SER A 50 3.34 -4.91 2.54
N SER A 51 2.12 -5.44 2.50
CA SER A 51 1.87 -6.81 2.00
C SER A 51 2.22 -6.98 0.52
N ARG A 52 1.99 -5.95 -0.30
CA ARG A 52 2.34 -5.97 -1.73
C ARG A 52 3.84 -5.86 -1.97
N VAL A 53 4.50 -5.01 -1.19
CA VAL A 53 5.97 -4.89 -1.22
C VAL A 53 6.61 -6.20 -0.76
N LEU A 54 6.11 -6.78 0.33
CA LEU A 54 6.56 -8.07 0.84
C LEU A 54 6.41 -9.18 -0.21
N ALA A 55 5.28 -9.23 -0.91
CA ALA A 55 5.08 -10.18 -2.00
C ALA A 55 6.15 -10.02 -3.09
N ALA A 56 6.39 -8.79 -3.57
CA ALA A 56 7.40 -8.53 -4.59
C ALA A 56 8.82 -8.92 -4.13
N VAL A 57 9.20 -8.62 -2.88
CA VAL A 57 10.51 -9.04 -2.32
C VAL A 57 10.62 -10.56 -2.25
N ALA A 58 9.55 -11.26 -1.85
CA ALA A 58 9.54 -12.73 -1.82
C ALA A 58 9.69 -13.34 -3.22
N TYR A 59 9.07 -12.75 -4.24
CA TYR A 59 9.23 -13.21 -5.63
C TYR A 59 10.60 -12.87 -6.21
N ALA A 60 11.21 -11.74 -5.88
CA ALA A 60 12.59 -11.47 -6.29
C ALA A 60 13.55 -12.55 -5.77
N LEU A 61 13.42 -12.95 -4.50
CA LEU A 61 14.19 -14.06 -3.95
C LEU A 61 13.83 -15.41 -4.61
N ALA A 62 12.55 -15.67 -4.88
CA ALA A 62 12.14 -16.90 -5.55
C ALA A 62 12.70 -16.99 -6.98
N ASP A 63 12.71 -15.88 -7.72
CA ASP A 63 13.24 -15.77 -9.07
C ASP A 63 14.77 -15.99 -9.08
N ASP A 64 15.51 -15.42 -8.11
CA ASP A 64 16.95 -15.67 -7.93
C ASP A 64 17.29 -17.16 -7.79
N HIS A 65 16.35 -17.94 -7.25
CA HIS A 65 16.51 -19.37 -7.02
C HIS A 65 15.73 -20.25 -8.01
N GLY A 66 15.04 -19.66 -8.99
CA GLY A 66 14.25 -20.38 -9.98
C GLY A 66 13.05 -21.14 -9.41
N VAL A 67 12.47 -20.69 -8.29
CA VAL A 67 11.34 -21.34 -7.58
C VAL A 67 10.05 -20.48 -7.57
N GLY A 68 9.95 -19.52 -8.49
CA GLY A 68 8.81 -18.60 -8.58
C GLY A 68 7.48 -19.29 -8.90
N GLU A 69 7.49 -20.34 -9.72
CA GLU A 69 6.28 -21.10 -10.07
C GLU A 69 5.74 -21.88 -8.87
N GLU A 70 6.62 -22.50 -8.07
CA GLU A 70 6.26 -23.20 -6.84
C GLU A 70 5.70 -22.24 -5.78
N LEU A 71 6.30 -21.06 -5.65
CA LEU A 71 5.78 -20.02 -4.74
C LEU A 71 4.38 -19.58 -5.18
N LEU A 72 4.15 -19.40 -6.49
CA LEU A 72 2.84 -19.07 -7.02
C LEU A 72 1.82 -20.18 -6.78
N ALA A 73 2.19 -21.45 -6.94
CA ALA A 73 1.33 -22.59 -6.63
C ALA A 73 0.91 -22.61 -5.16
N ILE A 74 1.85 -22.36 -4.23
CA ILE A 74 1.56 -22.20 -2.79
C ILE A 74 0.59 -21.04 -2.55
N ALA A 75 0.81 -19.90 -3.23
CA ALA A 75 0.00 -18.71 -3.08
C ALA A 75 -1.45 -18.92 -3.56
N GLN A 76 -1.63 -19.60 -4.70
CA GLN A 76 -2.94 -19.90 -5.30
C GLN A 76 -3.76 -20.87 -4.45
N GLY A 77 -3.13 -21.73 -3.65
CA GLY A 77 -3.81 -22.59 -2.68
C GLY A 77 -4.44 -21.84 -1.49
N ARG A 78 -4.20 -20.53 -1.35
CA ARG A 78 -4.75 -19.69 -0.28
C ARG A 78 -5.79 -18.73 -0.83
N SER A 79 -6.97 -18.67 -0.20
CA SER A 79 -7.98 -17.66 -0.56
C SER A 79 -7.45 -16.26 -0.27
N THR A 80 -7.58 -15.35 -1.26
CA THR A 80 -7.30 -13.90 -1.16
C THR A 80 -5.91 -13.58 -0.59
N SER A 81 -4.87 -13.77 -1.41
CA SER A 81 -3.49 -13.48 -1.03
C SER A 81 -2.86 -12.47 -2.00
N TYR A 82 -2.26 -11.40 -1.49
CA TYR A 82 -1.44 -10.49 -2.30
C TYR A 82 -0.25 -11.20 -2.94
N LEU A 83 0.18 -12.34 -2.38
CA LEU A 83 1.21 -13.21 -2.96
C LEU A 83 0.75 -13.88 -4.27
N ALA A 84 -0.55 -14.02 -4.51
CA ALA A 84 -1.08 -14.56 -5.76
C ALA A 84 -1.28 -13.49 -6.85
N GLU A 85 -1.13 -12.20 -6.52
CA GLU A 85 -1.39 -11.07 -7.42
C GLU A 85 -0.11 -10.57 -8.12
N THR A 86 0.69 -11.47 -8.70
CA THR A 86 1.99 -11.13 -9.32
C THR A 86 1.89 -10.09 -10.43
N ALA A 87 0.81 -10.12 -11.21
CA ALA A 87 0.52 -9.12 -12.24
C ALA A 87 0.39 -7.68 -11.72
N TYR A 88 0.29 -7.48 -10.40
CA TYR A 88 0.21 -6.16 -9.78
C TYR A 88 1.60 -5.55 -9.51
N PHE A 89 2.70 -6.32 -9.54
CA PHE A 89 4.04 -5.81 -9.19
C PHE A 89 4.50 -4.60 -10.02
N PRO A 90 4.33 -4.57 -11.36
CA PRO A 90 4.68 -3.38 -12.14
C PRO A 90 3.92 -2.12 -11.69
N LYS A 91 2.67 -2.30 -11.24
CA LYS A 91 1.83 -1.21 -10.75
C LYS A 91 2.22 -0.76 -9.33
N VAL A 92 2.79 -1.64 -8.52
CA VAL A 92 3.45 -1.25 -7.27
C VAL A 92 4.64 -0.37 -7.61
N ALA A 93 5.56 -0.85 -8.45
CA ALA A 93 6.76 -0.14 -8.86
C ALA A 93 6.46 1.26 -9.41
N ALA A 94 5.53 1.39 -10.36
CA ALA A 94 5.14 2.68 -10.94
C ALA A 94 4.51 3.66 -9.94
N ARG A 95 3.98 3.18 -8.81
CA ARG A 95 3.35 4.00 -7.75
C ARG A 95 4.25 4.24 -6.55
N SER A 96 5.40 3.58 -6.48
CA SER A 96 6.32 3.63 -5.35
C SER A 96 6.75 5.04 -4.97
N TRP A 97 6.98 5.92 -5.95
CA TRP A 97 7.36 7.33 -5.72
C TRP A 97 6.38 8.10 -4.82
N ARG A 98 5.08 7.79 -4.89
CA ARG A 98 4.05 8.41 -4.02
C ARG A 98 3.66 7.51 -2.85
N TRP A 99 3.85 6.20 -2.98
CA TRP A 99 3.55 5.27 -1.90
C TRP A 99 4.59 5.29 -0.79
N ALA A 100 5.87 5.55 -1.08
CA ALA A 100 6.91 5.61 -0.07
C ALA A 100 6.67 6.73 0.97
N PRO A 101 6.36 7.98 0.59
CA PRO A 101 5.98 9.00 1.56
C PRO A 101 4.71 8.65 2.34
N GLU A 102 3.70 8.07 1.68
CA GLU A 102 2.48 7.60 2.37
C GLU A 102 2.77 6.44 3.37
N MET A 103 3.85 5.67 3.17
CA MET A 103 4.32 4.66 4.13
C MET A 103 5.07 5.29 5.30
N GLN A 104 5.77 6.41 5.09
CA GLN A 104 6.37 7.19 6.17
C GLN A 104 5.29 7.81 7.07
N GLU A 105 4.21 8.37 6.52
CA GLU A 105 3.04 8.83 7.30
C GLU A 105 2.46 7.70 8.18
N ALA A 106 2.43 6.48 7.67
CA ALA A 106 1.96 5.32 8.42
C ALA A 106 2.95 4.88 9.51
N ALA A 107 4.26 5.00 9.26
CA ALA A 107 5.30 4.73 10.25
C ALA A 107 5.19 5.72 11.42
N ASP A 108 5.07 7.02 11.14
CA ASP A 108 4.95 8.06 12.15
C ASP A 108 3.72 7.82 13.04
N ALA A 109 2.57 7.49 12.45
CA ALA A 109 1.36 7.18 13.21
C ALA A 109 1.45 5.88 14.04
N LEU A 110 2.22 4.90 13.58
CA LEU A 110 2.50 3.68 14.37
C LEU A 110 3.38 4.03 15.58
N ASP A 111 4.43 4.82 15.38
CA ASP A 111 5.34 5.26 16.44
C ASP A 111 4.62 6.13 17.49
N GLU A 112 3.79 7.08 17.07
CA GLU A 112 2.95 7.89 17.96
C GLU A 112 1.99 7.03 18.81
N ALA A 113 1.55 5.89 18.28
CA ALA A 113 0.71 4.93 18.98
C ALA A 113 1.49 3.90 19.82
N GLY A 114 2.83 3.97 19.84
CA GLY A 114 3.70 3.00 20.53
C GLY A 114 3.71 1.61 19.88
N LEU A 115 3.41 1.53 18.58
CA LEU A 115 3.39 0.30 17.79
C LEU A 115 4.68 0.16 16.95
N PRO A 116 5.08 -1.06 16.55
CA PRO A 116 6.25 -1.24 15.69
C PRO A 116 6.07 -0.60 14.29
N SER A 117 6.79 0.48 14.03
CA SER A 117 6.80 1.20 12.73
C SER A 117 7.70 0.57 11.66
N HIS A 118 8.62 -0.31 12.04
CA HIS A 118 9.74 -0.70 11.19
C HIS A 118 9.30 -1.44 9.92
N LEU A 119 8.15 -2.12 9.94
CA LEU A 119 7.56 -2.73 8.74
C LEU A 119 7.15 -1.66 7.70
N ALA A 120 6.61 -0.54 8.16
CA ALA A 120 6.22 0.57 7.30
C ALA A 120 7.46 1.27 6.72
N THR A 121 8.45 1.56 7.57
CA THR A 121 9.74 2.14 7.15
C THR A 121 10.48 1.24 6.17
N ALA A 122 10.59 -0.06 6.45
CA ALA A 122 11.22 -1.02 5.53
C ALA A 122 10.48 -1.10 4.20
N SER A 123 9.15 -1.04 4.21
CA SER A 123 8.37 -0.99 2.97
C SER A 123 8.64 0.27 2.15
N ALA A 124 8.81 1.44 2.80
CA ALA A 124 9.20 2.67 2.13
C ALA A 124 10.60 2.55 1.49
N LEU A 125 11.59 2.01 2.21
CA LEU A 125 12.95 1.79 1.70
C LEU A 125 12.97 0.85 0.49
N VAL A 126 12.14 -0.20 0.48
CA VAL A 126 12.01 -1.06 -0.70
C VAL A 126 11.38 -0.29 -1.87
N MET A 127 10.38 0.55 -1.60
CA MET A 127 9.74 1.38 -2.63
C MET A 127 10.70 2.39 -3.28
N GLU A 128 11.71 2.87 -2.57
CA GLU A 128 12.75 3.75 -3.13
C GLU A 128 13.50 3.10 -4.29
N ARG A 129 13.66 1.77 -4.30
CA ARG A 129 14.27 1.02 -5.43
C ARG A 129 13.48 1.16 -6.74
N TRP A 130 12.22 1.59 -6.66
CA TRP A 130 11.35 1.85 -7.82
C TRP A 130 11.02 3.34 -8.02
N ALA A 131 11.66 4.26 -7.29
CA ALA A 131 11.33 5.69 -7.38
C ALA A 131 11.42 6.23 -8.83
N GLY A 132 12.38 5.74 -9.62
CA GLY A 132 12.55 6.10 -11.04
C GLY A 132 11.60 5.41 -12.03
N SER A 133 10.73 4.50 -11.58
CA SER A 133 9.85 3.70 -12.45
C SER A 133 8.52 4.37 -12.78
N ARG A 134 8.27 5.59 -12.29
CA ARG A 134 6.99 6.31 -12.44
C ARG A 134 6.47 6.34 -13.88
N GLU A 135 7.33 6.67 -14.84
CA GLU A 135 6.97 6.85 -16.25
C GLU A 135 7.29 5.59 -17.10
N GLN A 136 7.74 4.51 -16.47
CA GLN A 136 8.16 3.28 -17.14
C GLN A 136 7.04 2.24 -17.14
N LYS A 137 6.86 1.55 -18.26
CA LYS A 137 6.00 0.36 -18.34
C LYS A 137 6.87 -0.87 -18.14
N LEU A 138 7.05 -1.24 -16.87
CA LEU A 138 7.80 -2.45 -16.52
C LEU A 138 6.94 -3.70 -16.75
N ASP A 139 7.56 -4.79 -17.15
CA ASP A 139 7.01 -6.13 -16.95
C ASP A 139 7.29 -6.64 -15.52
N ILE A 140 6.84 -7.86 -15.21
CA ILE A 140 7.01 -8.46 -13.87
C ILE A 140 8.50 -8.67 -13.57
N GLY A 141 9.27 -9.22 -14.51
CA GLY A 141 10.69 -9.51 -14.31
C GLY A 141 11.51 -8.23 -14.16
N GLU A 142 11.23 -7.20 -14.95
CA GLU A 142 11.84 -5.88 -14.81
C GLU A 142 11.52 -5.24 -13.46
N ALA A 143 10.26 -5.34 -12.99
CA ALA A 143 9.88 -4.83 -11.68
C ALA A 143 10.65 -5.54 -10.55
N LEU A 144 10.79 -6.87 -10.63
CA LEU A 144 11.56 -7.64 -9.64
C LEU A 144 13.06 -7.35 -9.73
N ALA A 145 13.63 -7.26 -10.93
CA ALA A 145 15.05 -6.97 -11.15
C ALA A 145 15.49 -5.63 -10.51
N ARG A 146 14.63 -4.61 -10.52
CA ARG A 146 14.90 -3.32 -9.86
C ARG A 146 15.08 -3.43 -8.34
N LEU A 147 14.58 -4.50 -7.71
CA LEU A 147 14.78 -4.74 -6.28
C LEU A 147 16.22 -5.10 -5.93
N HIS A 148 17.09 -5.42 -6.89
CA HIS A 148 18.50 -5.72 -6.63
C HIS A 148 19.39 -4.47 -6.69
N THR A 149 18.94 -3.42 -7.37
CA THR A 149 19.68 -2.15 -7.45
C THR A 149 19.48 -1.33 -6.17
N ALA A 150 20.57 -0.78 -5.64
CA ALA A 150 20.49 0.22 -4.57
C ALA A 150 19.90 1.53 -5.13
N PRO A 151 19.17 2.31 -4.32
CA PRO A 151 18.77 3.67 -4.71
C PRO A 151 20.00 4.50 -5.07
N GLU A 152 19.93 5.33 -6.11
CA GLU A 152 20.96 6.35 -6.35
C GLU A 152 20.93 7.36 -5.19
N ALA A 153 22.10 7.63 -4.61
CA ALA A 153 22.29 8.48 -3.42
C ALA A 153 22.15 9.97 -3.71
#